data_AF-A0AAD7HS26-F1
#
_entry.id   AF-A0AAD7HS26-F1
#
_cell.length_a   1.000
_cell.length_b   1.000
_cell.length_c   1.000
_cell.angle_alpha   90.00
_cell.angle_beta   90.00
_cell.angle_gamma   90.00
#
_symmetry.space_group_name_H-M   'P 1'
#
loop_
_entity.id
_entity.type
_entity.pdbx_description
1 polymer ?
#
loop_
_entity_poly.entity_id
_entity_poly.type
_entity_poly.pdbx_seq_one_letter_code
_entity_poly.pdbx_strand_id
1 'polypeptide(L)'
;MPAQTRRSSRKAASSNTAPAKSSAPSRTAKHTSSKALRKSTSKATKKSTSANLPSASSLLSNSQQTTDDWYKSPRTKKGYANYVKSGKSWLTPLTLRALTAYKCEHLERGFASAEGLCSAFKDYFERACGCQGDFWKFNDHTEKWEGNPVYESNFKVYYESLKNHHNRMGTATQALPMLPADLKIIMEYLDSKEAIKYFTVTQCLYFKAFVTTAFTLCTQNDELISLQVKDIKLDQRSRTGIPYHEFSLIFRKTNKDPTKVQKYKVQADLTHPEIDCYMHTNTWKSHMEGLLGRPILGSDYLFPAIASTGKLKFGECTSRSAFETLLETVVEKSNVMQGRNGKFTTHCFRRGGAQYRFLWADHKWSLKAVKWWASAF
;
A
#
# COMPACT_ATOMS: atom_id res chain seq x y z
N MET A 1 -16.32 30.47 55.25
CA MET A 1 -17.38 29.54 55.68
C MET A 1 -18.38 29.36 54.53
N PRO A 2 -18.92 28.16 54.25
CA PRO A 2 -18.46 26.78 54.48
C PRO A 2 -18.06 26.11 53.13
N ALA A 3 -17.02 25.28 52.99
CA ALA A 3 -16.75 23.97 53.59
C ALA A 3 -17.84 22.91 53.29
N GLN A 4 -17.60 22.05 52.30
CA GLN A 4 -18.14 20.69 52.31
C GLN A 4 -17.08 19.67 51.89
N THR A 5 -16.96 18.67 52.76
CA THR A 5 -15.97 17.59 52.80
C THR A 5 -16.69 16.25 52.56
N ARG A 6 -15.92 15.24 52.17
CA ARG A 6 -16.20 13.78 52.11
C ARG A 6 -16.95 13.34 50.82
N ARG A 7 -16.60 12.22 50.18
CA ARG A 7 -16.38 10.90 50.78
C ARG A 7 -15.55 9.96 49.88
N SER A 8 -14.75 9.13 50.55
CA SER A 8 -14.00 7.97 50.07
C SER A 8 -14.91 6.88 49.46
N SER A 9 -14.40 6.14 48.47
CA SER A 9 -14.55 4.68 48.44
C SER A 9 -13.44 4.01 47.61
N ARG A 10 -12.72 3.10 48.27
CA ARG A 10 -11.84 2.07 47.70
C ARG A 10 -12.68 0.99 47.02
N LYS A 11 -12.17 0.38 45.94
CA LYS A 11 -12.38 -1.05 45.65
C LYS A 11 -11.17 -1.64 44.92
N ALA A 12 -10.59 -2.66 45.57
CA ALA A 12 -9.60 -3.57 45.03
C ALA A 12 -10.31 -4.83 44.48
N ALA A 13 -9.72 -5.46 43.47
CA ALA A 13 -9.88 -6.88 43.10
C ALA A 13 -8.75 -7.21 42.10
N SER A 14 -7.75 -8.02 42.48
CA SER A 14 -7.72 -9.49 42.38
C SER A 14 -7.48 -9.93 40.92
N SER A 15 -6.23 -10.22 40.50
CA SER A 15 -5.48 -11.48 40.67
C SER A 15 -6.25 -12.71 40.18
N ASN A 16 -5.93 -13.20 38.98
CA ASN A 16 -6.28 -14.56 38.60
C ASN A 16 -5.12 -15.28 37.91
N THR A 17 -4.78 -16.38 38.57
CA THR A 17 -3.73 -17.36 38.35
C THR A 17 -4.12 -18.31 37.22
N ALA A 18 -3.17 -18.64 36.34
CA ALA A 18 -3.32 -19.71 35.36
C ALA A 18 -2.88 -21.06 35.95
N PRO A 19 -3.59 -22.18 35.70
CA PRO A 19 -3.07 -23.50 35.98
C PRO A 19 -2.55 -24.19 34.71
N ALA A 20 -1.41 -24.86 34.89
CA ALA A 20 -0.79 -25.77 33.95
C ALA A 20 -1.67 -27.02 33.68
N LYS A 21 -1.52 -27.60 32.49
CA LYS A 21 -1.83 -29.01 32.22
C LYS A 21 -0.74 -29.66 31.36
N SER A 22 -0.02 -30.58 32.01
CA SER A 22 0.54 -31.82 31.48
C SER A 22 -0.54 -32.61 30.71
N SER A 23 -0.31 -33.60 29.84
CA SER A 23 0.78 -34.56 29.62
C SER A 23 0.40 -35.33 28.34
N ALA A 24 1.36 -35.62 27.48
CA ALA A 24 1.23 -36.63 26.42
C ALA A 24 1.31 -38.05 27.01
N PRO A 25 0.78 -39.06 26.30
CA PRO A 25 1.61 -40.24 26.09
C PRO A 25 1.58 -40.77 24.65
N SER A 26 2.78 -41.16 24.22
CA SER A 26 3.10 -42.06 23.11
C SER A 26 2.40 -43.41 23.23
N ARG A 27 2.08 -44.07 22.09
CA ARG A 27 2.33 -45.51 21.91
C ARG A 27 2.17 -46.00 20.46
N THR A 28 3.31 -46.43 19.92
CA THR A 28 3.60 -47.72 19.26
C THR A 28 2.76 -48.22 18.08
N ALA A 29 3.50 -48.44 16.99
CA ALA A 29 3.21 -49.29 15.85
C ALA A 29 2.80 -50.73 16.19
N LYS A 30 1.99 -51.34 15.31
CA LYS A 30 1.98 -52.79 15.05
C LYS A 30 1.72 -53.08 13.57
N HIS A 31 2.71 -53.77 12.99
CA HIS A 31 2.68 -54.50 11.74
C HIS A 31 1.76 -55.73 11.82
N THR A 32 1.02 -56.01 10.75
CA THR A 32 0.58 -57.35 10.31
C THR A 32 0.31 -57.27 8.79
N SER A 33 1.28 -57.54 7.93
CA SER A 33 1.56 -58.82 7.24
C SER A 33 0.36 -59.52 6.59
N SER A 34 0.38 -59.43 5.26
CA SER A 34 0.20 -60.47 4.23
C SER A 34 -0.99 -61.45 4.30
N LYS A 35 -1.74 -61.48 3.19
CA LYS A 35 -2.20 -62.74 2.60
C LYS A 35 -2.21 -62.65 1.08
N ALA A 36 -1.27 -63.37 0.49
CA ALA A 36 -1.16 -63.64 -0.93
C ALA A 36 -2.26 -64.63 -1.35
N LEU A 37 -2.83 -64.42 -2.54
CA LEU A 37 -3.52 -65.47 -3.28
C LEU A 37 -2.86 -65.61 -4.65
N ARG A 38 -2.01 -66.64 -4.76
CA ARG A 38 -1.48 -67.18 -6.02
C ARG A 38 -2.62 -67.86 -6.77
N LYS A 39 -2.75 -67.57 -8.07
CA LYS A 39 -3.25 -68.56 -9.03
C LYS A 39 -2.37 -68.52 -10.28
N SER A 40 -1.74 -69.66 -10.53
CA SER A 40 -0.97 -70.00 -11.71
C SER A 40 -1.89 -70.41 -12.86
N THR A 41 -1.39 -70.22 -14.08
CA THR A 41 -1.67 -70.95 -15.35
C THR A 41 -0.99 -70.11 -16.43
N SER A 42 -0.39 -70.59 -17.51
CA SER A 42 0.10 -71.86 -18.03
C SER A 42 0.72 -71.47 -19.38
N LYS A 43 1.97 -71.85 -19.65
CA LYS A 43 2.61 -71.62 -20.96
C LYS A 43 1.87 -72.40 -22.04
N ALA A 44 1.42 -71.71 -23.09
CA ALA A 44 1.05 -72.32 -24.36
C ALA A 44 1.90 -71.67 -25.47
N THR A 45 2.77 -72.48 -26.06
CA THR A 45 3.60 -72.15 -27.20
C THR A 45 2.73 -72.11 -28.46
N LYS A 46 2.65 -70.98 -29.16
CA LYS A 46 2.04 -70.90 -30.50
C LYS A 46 2.81 -69.95 -31.41
N LYS A 47 3.48 -70.56 -32.38
CA LYS A 47 3.81 -70.13 -33.76
C LYS A 47 3.98 -68.63 -34.03
N SER A 48 5.19 -68.27 -34.42
CA SER A 48 5.53 -66.99 -35.07
C SER A 48 4.71 -66.76 -36.33
N THR A 49 3.86 -65.74 -36.29
CA THR A 49 3.49 -64.95 -37.47
C THR A 49 3.99 -63.55 -37.16
N SER A 50 4.80 -62.98 -38.04
CA SER A 50 5.28 -61.59 -37.93
C SER A 50 4.09 -60.65 -38.02
N ALA A 51 3.43 -60.38 -36.89
CA ALA A 51 2.44 -59.34 -36.80
C ALA A 51 3.19 -58.01 -36.86
N ASN A 52 3.00 -57.27 -37.97
CA ASN A 52 3.45 -55.89 -38.10
C ASN A 52 3.05 -55.13 -36.85
N LEU A 53 4.04 -54.71 -36.06
CA LEU A 53 3.81 -53.83 -34.93
C LEU A 53 3.24 -52.52 -35.48
N PRO A 54 2.08 -52.05 -34.98
CA PRO A 54 1.48 -50.81 -35.45
C PRO A 54 2.48 -49.67 -35.23
N SER A 55 2.71 -48.86 -36.27
CA SER A 55 3.58 -47.69 -36.16
C SER A 55 3.01 -46.72 -35.12
N ALA A 56 3.88 -45.91 -34.50
CA ALA A 56 3.48 -44.88 -33.55
C ALA A 56 2.40 -43.93 -34.12
N SER A 57 2.47 -43.63 -35.43
CA SER A 57 1.44 -42.86 -36.12
C SER A 57 0.10 -43.58 -36.19
N SER A 58 0.08 -44.89 -36.49
CA SER A 58 -1.17 -45.65 -36.51
C SER A 58 -1.77 -45.81 -35.11
N LEU A 59 -0.95 -45.91 -34.06
CA LEU A 59 -1.40 -45.94 -32.67
C LEU A 59 -2.00 -44.58 -32.27
N LEU A 60 -1.40 -43.48 -32.69
CA LEU A 60 -1.90 -42.13 -32.42
C LEU A 60 -3.23 -41.88 -33.13
N SER A 61 -3.34 -42.24 -34.41
CA SER A 61 -4.58 -42.13 -35.17
C SER A 61 -5.69 -43.03 -34.61
N ASN A 62 -5.36 -44.27 -34.24
CA ASN A 62 -6.32 -45.17 -33.59
C ASN A 62 -6.77 -44.64 -32.22
N SER A 63 -5.86 -44.01 -31.46
CA SER A 63 -6.20 -43.36 -30.18
C SER A 63 -7.09 -42.14 -30.37
N GLN A 64 -6.84 -41.31 -31.38
CA GLN A 64 -7.67 -40.15 -31.70
C GLN A 64 -9.07 -40.58 -32.16
N GLN A 65 -9.13 -41.59 -33.04
CA GLN A 65 -10.39 -42.08 -33.57
C GLN A 65 -11.24 -42.78 -32.50
N THR A 66 -10.61 -43.59 -31.62
CA THR A 66 -11.32 -44.15 -30.46
C THR A 66 -11.76 -43.07 -29.47
N THR A 67 -11.02 -41.97 -29.32
CA THR A 67 -11.43 -40.82 -28.51
C THR A 67 -12.65 -40.12 -29.10
N ASP A 68 -12.66 -39.88 -30.41
CA ASP A 68 -13.75 -39.20 -31.12
C ASP A 68 -15.02 -40.07 -31.19
N ASP A 69 -14.88 -41.36 -31.44
CA ASP A 69 -15.99 -42.32 -31.45
C ASP A 69 -16.58 -42.50 -30.04
N TRP A 70 -15.75 -42.39 -28.99
CA TRP A 70 -16.21 -42.36 -27.61
C TRP A 70 -16.95 -41.07 -27.24
N TYR A 71 -16.47 -39.92 -27.72
CA TYR A 71 -17.13 -38.63 -27.50
C TYR A 71 -18.51 -38.54 -28.15
N LYS A 72 -18.69 -39.23 -29.29
CA LYS A 72 -19.93 -39.27 -30.06
C LYS A 72 -20.88 -40.39 -29.63
N SER A 73 -20.45 -41.30 -28.75
CA SER A 73 -21.27 -42.41 -28.26
C SER A 73 -22.46 -41.92 -27.42
N PRO A 74 -23.71 -42.31 -27.73
CA PRO A 74 -24.88 -41.99 -26.90
C PRO A 74 -24.82 -42.60 -25.48
N ARG A 75 -23.84 -43.48 -25.23
CA ARG A 75 -23.59 -44.20 -23.98
C ARG A 75 -22.50 -43.60 -23.10
N THR A 76 -21.92 -42.43 -23.41
CA THR A 76 -21.16 -41.66 -22.42
C THR A 76 -22.12 -41.14 -21.36
N LYS A 77 -22.47 -42.06 -20.44
CA LYS A 77 -23.43 -41.88 -19.36
C LYS A 77 -23.09 -40.58 -18.63
N LYS A 78 -24.13 -39.83 -18.26
CA LYS A 78 -24.11 -38.67 -17.35
C LYS A 78 -23.08 -38.80 -16.21
N GLY A 79 -22.82 -40.01 -15.72
CA GLY A 79 -21.77 -40.33 -14.75
C GLY A 79 -20.33 -40.02 -15.20
N TYR A 80 -19.91 -40.30 -16.44
CA TYR A 80 -18.57 -39.94 -16.92
C TYR A 80 -18.45 -38.43 -17.19
N ALA A 81 -19.50 -37.79 -17.71
CA ALA A 81 -19.53 -36.34 -17.84
C ALA A 81 -19.43 -35.64 -16.46
N ASN A 82 -20.10 -36.19 -15.44
CA ASN A 82 -19.96 -35.74 -14.05
C ASN A 82 -18.56 -36.07 -13.49
N TYR A 83 -18.00 -37.24 -13.77
CA TYR A 83 -16.64 -37.62 -13.39
C TYR A 83 -15.59 -36.69 -14.01
N VAL A 84 -15.73 -36.32 -15.28
CA VAL A 84 -14.84 -35.36 -15.96
C VAL A 84 -15.07 -33.94 -15.44
N LYS A 85 -16.30 -33.55 -15.10
CA LYS A 85 -16.58 -32.24 -14.47
C LYS A 85 -15.99 -32.15 -13.06
N SER A 86 -16.23 -33.14 -12.21
CA SER A 86 -15.60 -33.28 -10.88
C SER A 86 -14.07 -33.43 -11.00
N GLY A 87 -13.62 -34.09 -12.08
CA GLY A 87 -12.25 -34.25 -12.54
C GLY A 87 -11.59 -32.95 -13.02
N LYS A 88 -12.35 -31.93 -13.42
CA LYS A 88 -11.81 -30.61 -13.77
C LYS A 88 -11.76 -29.70 -12.56
N SER A 89 -12.70 -29.86 -11.62
CA SER A 89 -12.73 -29.06 -10.40
C SER A 89 -11.48 -29.26 -9.55
N TRP A 90 -10.97 -30.48 -9.35
CA TRP A 90 -9.74 -30.69 -8.56
C TRP A 90 -8.49 -30.03 -9.17
N LEU A 91 -8.46 -29.80 -10.48
CA LEU A 91 -7.38 -29.10 -11.19
C LEU A 91 -7.46 -27.58 -11.07
N THR A 92 -8.56 -27.03 -10.55
CA THR A 92 -8.79 -25.58 -10.49
C THR A 92 -7.70 -24.84 -9.71
N PRO A 93 -7.31 -25.27 -8.48
CA PRO A 93 -6.24 -24.59 -7.75
C PRO A 93 -4.89 -24.71 -8.45
N LEU A 94 -4.62 -25.86 -9.09
CA LEU A 94 -3.40 -26.08 -9.86
C LEU A 94 -3.34 -25.15 -11.08
N THR A 95 -4.47 -24.96 -11.77
CA THR A 95 -4.59 -24.06 -12.91
C THR A 95 -4.39 -22.61 -12.49
N LEU A 96 -4.99 -22.20 -11.37
CA LEU A 96 -4.80 -20.87 -10.79
C LEU A 96 -3.32 -20.63 -10.41
N ARG A 97 -2.67 -21.62 -9.81
CA ARG A 97 -1.24 -21.56 -9.50
C ARG A 97 -0.40 -21.43 -10.77
N ALA A 98 -0.63 -22.27 -11.77
CA ALA A 98 0.10 -22.25 -13.04
C ALA A 98 -0.08 -20.92 -13.79
N LEU A 99 -1.30 -20.37 -13.81
CA LEU A 99 -1.59 -19.07 -14.39
C LEU A 99 -0.86 -17.95 -13.63
N THR A 100 -0.90 -17.98 -12.31
CA THR A 100 -0.19 -17.00 -11.46
C THR A 100 1.31 -17.06 -11.70
N ALA A 101 1.89 -18.26 -11.77
CA ALA A 101 3.31 -18.46 -12.07
C ALA A 101 3.68 -17.96 -13.46
N TYR A 102 2.88 -18.31 -14.48
CA TYR A 102 3.09 -17.82 -15.84
C TYR A 102 3.05 -16.28 -15.91
N LYS A 103 2.10 -15.64 -15.23
CA LYS A 103 2.02 -14.17 -15.20
C LYS A 103 3.18 -13.53 -14.42
N CYS A 104 3.48 -14.04 -13.23
CA CYS A 104 4.41 -13.36 -12.32
C CYS A 104 5.87 -13.70 -12.58
N GLU A 105 6.18 -14.95 -12.90
CA GLU A 105 7.56 -15.42 -13.08
C GLU A 105 7.94 -15.39 -14.56
N HIS A 106 7.10 -15.91 -15.46
CA HIS A 106 7.46 -16.00 -16.88
C HIS A 106 7.26 -14.68 -17.64
N LEU A 107 6.19 -13.94 -17.37
CA LEU A 107 5.95 -12.61 -17.95
C LEU A 107 6.46 -11.46 -17.06
N GLU A 108 7.20 -11.79 -15.99
CA GLU A 108 7.81 -10.83 -15.06
C GLU A 108 6.84 -9.77 -14.52
N ARG A 109 5.57 -10.13 -14.33
CA ARG A 109 4.59 -9.21 -13.75
C ARG A 109 4.74 -9.19 -12.23
N GLY A 110 4.70 -7.99 -11.63
CA GLY A 110 4.82 -7.83 -10.18
C GLY A 110 3.67 -8.47 -9.38
N PHE A 111 3.83 -8.51 -8.06
CA PHE A 111 2.88 -9.13 -7.12
C PHE A 111 1.43 -8.62 -7.25
N ALA A 112 1.24 -7.36 -7.67
CA ALA A 112 -0.09 -6.81 -7.96
C ALA A 112 -0.89 -7.67 -8.98
N SER A 113 -0.21 -8.35 -9.90
CA SER A 113 -0.86 -9.29 -10.83
C SER A 113 -1.35 -10.56 -10.14
N ALA A 114 -0.59 -11.09 -9.18
CA ALA A 114 -1.03 -12.21 -8.34
C ALA A 114 -2.23 -11.82 -7.46
N GLU A 115 -2.20 -10.61 -6.87
CA GLU A 115 -3.33 -10.04 -6.11
C GLU A 115 -4.58 -9.91 -6.97
N GLY A 116 -4.44 -9.36 -8.19
CA GLY A 116 -5.53 -9.21 -9.14
C GLY A 116 -6.14 -10.56 -9.54
N LEU A 117 -5.31 -11.55 -9.86
CA LEU A 117 -5.77 -12.91 -10.18
C LEU A 117 -6.47 -13.58 -8.99
N CYS A 118 -5.88 -13.50 -7.80
CA CYS A 118 -6.46 -14.04 -6.57
C CYS A 118 -7.83 -13.41 -6.31
N SER A 119 -7.93 -12.08 -6.41
CA SER A 119 -9.19 -11.34 -6.19
C SER A 119 -10.25 -11.67 -7.25
N ALA A 120 -9.86 -11.74 -8.52
CA ALA A 120 -10.78 -12.07 -9.61
C ALA A 120 -11.31 -13.50 -9.51
N PHE A 121 -10.45 -14.47 -9.19
CA PHE A 121 -10.89 -15.84 -8.94
C PHE A 121 -11.76 -15.93 -7.69
N LYS A 122 -11.39 -15.20 -6.63
CA LYS A 122 -12.19 -15.14 -5.41
C LYS A 122 -13.62 -14.68 -5.72
N ASP A 123 -13.75 -13.52 -6.37
CA ASP A 123 -15.03 -12.90 -6.72
C ASP A 123 -15.85 -13.78 -7.70
N TYR A 124 -15.20 -14.39 -8.70
CA TYR A 124 -15.87 -15.29 -9.63
C TYR A 124 -16.49 -16.50 -8.91
N PHE A 125 -15.75 -17.16 -8.02
CA PHE A 125 -16.27 -18.32 -7.30
C PHE A 125 -17.36 -17.95 -6.29
N GLU A 126 -17.26 -16.78 -5.65
CA GLU A 126 -18.30 -16.26 -4.75
C GLU A 126 -19.59 -15.92 -5.49
N ARG A 127 -19.50 -15.18 -6.61
CA ARG A 127 -20.68 -14.64 -7.30
C ARG A 127 -21.25 -15.55 -8.37
N ALA A 128 -20.40 -16.15 -9.21
CA ALA A 128 -20.84 -16.94 -10.35
C ALA A 128 -21.06 -18.41 -9.99
N CYS A 129 -20.25 -18.96 -9.08
CA CYS A 129 -20.38 -20.35 -8.63
C CYS A 129 -21.17 -20.49 -7.32
N GLY A 130 -21.50 -19.38 -6.65
CA GLY A 130 -22.20 -19.39 -5.36
C GLY A 130 -21.42 -20.10 -4.26
N CYS A 131 -20.10 -20.25 -4.41
CA CYS A 131 -19.26 -20.91 -3.44
C CYS A 131 -19.00 -19.98 -2.27
N GLN A 132 -19.25 -20.46 -1.05
CA GLN A 132 -19.01 -19.70 0.18
C GLN A 132 -17.96 -20.36 1.06
N GLY A 133 -17.27 -19.55 1.87
CA GLY A 133 -16.34 -20.01 2.91
C GLY A 133 -14.87 -19.96 2.51
N ASP A 134 -14.02 -19.96 3.55
CA ASP A 134 -12.57 -19.81 3.44
C ASP A 134 -11.83 -21.16 3.35
N PHE A 135 -12.30 -22.05 2.47
CA PHE A 135 -11.73 -23.38 2.27
C PHE A 135 -11.86 -23.85 0.82
N TRP A 136 -11.13 -24.91 0.47
CA TRP A 136 -11.33 -25.68 -0.76
C TRP A 136 -11.24 -27.16 -0.42
N LYS A 137 -12.35 -27.90 -0.50
CA LYS A 137 -12.38 -29.33 -0.12
C LYS A 137 -13.35 -30.11 -0.97
N PHE A 138 -13.08 -31.40 -1.13
CA PHE A 138 -14.05 -32.33 -1.68
C PHE A 138 -15.04 -32.73 -0.58
N ASN A 139 -16.33 -32.68 -0.88
CA ASN A 139 -17.39 -33.15 -0.01
C ASN A 139 -17.86 -34.52 -0.49
N ASP A 140 -17.54 -35.57 0.29
CA ASP A 140 -17.87 -36.95 -0.03
C ASP A 140 -19.38 -37.22 -0.07
N HIS A 141 -20.20 -36.43 0.62
CA HIS A 141 -21.66 -36.60 0.65
C HIS A 141 -22.34 -36.03 -0.59
N THR A 142 -21.82 -34.91 -1.11
CA THR A 142 -22.37 -34.23 -2.29
C THR A 142 -21.62 -34.60 -3.58
N GLU A 143 -20.53 -35.37 -3.45
CA GLU A 143 -19.57 -35.75 -4.50
C GLU A 143 -19.05 -34.54 -5.30
N LYS A 144 -18.91 -33.40 -4.63
CA LYS A 144 -18.55 -32.12 -5.25
C LYS A 144 -17.43 -31.42 -4.48
N TRP A 145 -16.65 -30.65 -5.23
CA TRP A 145 -15.74 -29.68 -4.63
C TRP A 145 -16.53 -28.47 -4.15
N GLU A 146 -16.24 -28.04 -2.93
CA GLU A 146 -16.88 -26.92 -2.25
C GLU A 146 -15.85 -25.91 -1.77
N GLY A 147 -16.27 -24.64 -1.75
CA GLY A 147 -15.46 -23.50 -1.34
C GLY A 147 -14.74 -22.83 -2.51
N ASN A 148 -13.69 -22.07 -2.21
CA ASN A 148 -13.00 -21.21 -3.19
C ASN A 148 -11.55 -21.68 -3.39
N PRO A 149 -11.10 -21.94 -4.64
CA PRO A 149 -9.77 -22.49 -4.92
C PRO A 149 -8.62 -21.60 -4.43
N VAL A 150 -8.85 -20.31 -4.19
CA VAL A 150 -7.85 -19.40 -3.61
C VAL A 150 -7.43 -19.80 -2.19
N TYR A 151 -8.24 -20.62 -1.51
CA TYR A 151 -7.97 -21.11 -0.16
C TYR A 151 -7.34 -22.50 -0.12
N GLU A 152 -7.03 -23.10 -1.28
CA GLU A 152 -6.29 -24.34 -1.32
C GLU A 152 -4.86 -24.13 -0.80
N SER A 153 -4.36 -25.08 0.00
CA SER A 153 -3.12 -24.94 0.75
C SER A 153 -1.89 -24.67 -0.13
N ASN A 154 -1.73 -25.40 -1.24
CA ASN A 154 -0.57 -25.23 -2.11
C ASN A 154 -0.58 -23.88 -2.85
N PHE A 155 -1.74 -23.43 -3.32
CA PHE A 155 -1.88 -22.10 -3.89
C PHE A 155 -1.60 -21.02 -2.84
N LYS A 156 -2.13 -21.15 -1.62
CA LYS A 156 -1.90 -20.19 -0.54
C LYS A 156 -0.42 -20.07 -0.17
N VAL A 157 0.27 -21.20 -0.02
CA VAL A 157 1.73 -21.21 0.25
C VAL A 157 2.49 -20.52 -0.89
N TYR A 158 2.14 -20.81 -2.13
CA TYR A 158 2.75 -20.18 -3.29
C TYR A 158 2.50 -18.66 -3.33
N TYR A 159 1.25 -18.24 -3.13
CA TYR A 159 0.86 -16.84 -3.07
C TYR A 159 1.61 -16.06 -1.99
N GLU A 160 1.71 -16.63 -0.77
CA GLU A 160 2.50 -16.03 0.32
C GLU A 160 3.99 -15.98 -0.02
N SER A 161 4.53 -16.96 -0.76
CA SER A 161 5.92 -16.90 -1.22
C SER A 161 6.16 -15.72 -2.18
N LEU A 162 5.24 -15.45 -3.10
CA LEU A 162 5.30 -14.29 -4.00
C LEU A 162 5.20 -12.97 -3.23
N LYS A 163 4.31 -12.90 -2.24
CA LYS A 163 4.16 -11.74 -1.35
C LYS A 163 5.45 -11.47 -0.57
N ASN A 164 6.03 -12.52 0.01
CA ASN A 164 7.29 -12.42 0.75
C ASN A 164 8.46 -12.03 -0.14
N HIS A 165 8.55 -12.59 -1.36
CA HIS A 165 9.53 -12.20 -2.35
C HIS A 165 9.39 -10.72 -2.73
N HIS A 166 8.16 -10.27 -3.02
CA HIS A 166 7.87 -8.87 -3.30
C HIS A 166 8.24 -7.95 -2.14
N ASN A 167 7.93 -8.33 -0.90
CA ASN A 167 8.29 -7.54 0.28
C ASN A 167 9.82 -7.47 0.51
N ARG A 168 10.58 -8.50 0.12
CA ARG A 168 12.04 -8.53 0.22
C ARG A 168 12.73 -7.71 -0.87
N MET A 169 12.20 -7.78 -2.09
CA MET A 169 12.76 -7.10 -3.27
C MET A 169 12.21 -5.69 -3.46
N GLY A 170 11.09 -5.36 -2.81
CA GLY A 170 10.52 -4.02 -2.83
C GLY A 170 11.43 -3.04 -2.10
N THR A 171 11.79 -1.94 -2.77
CA THR A 171 12.19 -0.73 -2.05
C THR A 171 11.07 -0.40 -1.07
N ALA A 172 11.40 -0.17 0.21
CA ALA A 172 10.40 0.08 1.26
C ALA A 172 9.31 1.02 0.73
N THR A 173 8.09 0.49 0.55
CA THR A 173 6.93 1.23 0.03
C THR A 173 6.50 2.35 0.96
N GLN A 174 7.03 2.36 2.18
CA GLN A 174 6.81 3.37 3.19
C GLN A 174 7.60 4.63 2.82
N ALA A 175 6.88 5.67 2.41
CA ALA A 175 7.43 7.01 2.26
C ALA A 175 8.18 7.43 3.53
N LEU A 176 9.45 7.80 3.40
CA LEU A 176 10.23 8.23 4.56
C LEU A 176 9.67 9.55 5.10
N PRO A 177 9.67 9.75 6.43
CA PRO A 177 9.43 11.07 7.00
C PRO A 177 10.59 12.00 6.60
N MET A 178 10.28 13.18 6.10
CA MET A 178 11.31 14.19 5.86
C MET A 178 11.48 15.00 7.14
N LEU A 179 12.62 14.85 7.80
CA LEU A 179 12.91 15.47 9.10
C LEU A 179 13.60 16.84 8.92
N PRO A 180 13.72 17.68 9.97
CA PRO A 180 14.42 18.96 9.86
C PRO A 180 15.85 18.83 9.31
N ALA A 181 16.58 17.78 9.67
CA ALA A 181 17.92 17.53 9.12
C ALA A 181 17.91 17.31 7.59
N ASP A 182 16.86 16.66 7.06
CA ASP A 182 16.69 16.46 5.62
C ASP A 182 16.36 17.80 4.93
N LEU A 183 15.44 18.57 5.53
CA LEU A 183 15.07 19.89 5.03
C LEU A 183 16.26 20.84 5.05
N LYS A 184 17.12 20.78 6.06
CA LYS A 184 18.35 21.59 6.14
C LYS A 184 19.25 21.36 4.92
N ILE A 185 19.54 20.10 4.59
CA ILE A 185 20.34 19.74 3.40
C ILE A 185 19.70 20.31 2.13
N ILE A 186 18.38 20.17 2.00
CA ILE A 186 17.64 20.69 0.85
C ILE A 186 17.69 22.23 0.79
N MET A 187 17.50 22.92 1.91
CA MET A 187 17.52 24.39 1.97
C MET A 187 18.90 24.92 1.58
N GLU A 188 19.96 24.35 2.15
CA GLU A 188 21.35 24.70 1.83
C GLU A 188 21.67 24.45 0.35
N TYR A 189 21.21 23.32 -0.21
CA TYR A 189 21.34 23.05 -1.63
C TYR A 189 20.59 24.10 -2.48
N LEU A 190 19.35 24.46 -2.14
CA LEU A 190 18.56 25.43 -2.91
C LEU A 190 19.13 26.87 -2.84
N ASP A 191 19.93 27.19 -1.82
CA ASP A 191 20.68 28.45 -1.71
C ASP A 191 22.07 28.41 -2.39
N SER A 192 22.52 27.22 -2.80
CA SER A 192 23.83 27.03 -3.42
C SER A 192 23.87 27.57 -4.86
N LYS A 193 25.07 27.86 -5.34
CA LYS A 193 25.28 28.27 -6.75
C LYS A 193 24.98 27.14 -7.71
N GLU A 194 25.09 25.90 -7.24
CA GLU A 194 24.81 24.68 -7.98
C GLU A 194 23.32 24.56 -8.32
N ALA A 195 22.42 24.95 -7.40
CA ALA A 195 20.98 24.90 -7.64
C ALA A 195 20.53 25.83 -8.77
N ILE A 196 21.19 26.97 -8.96
CA ILE A 196 20.85 27.95 -10.03
C ILE A 196 20.96 27.32 -11.43
N LYS A 197 21.76 26.26 -11.58
CA LYS A 197 21.89 25.52 -12.86
C LYS A 197 20.64 24.72 -13.22
N TYR A 198 19.81 24.37 -12.23
CA TYR A 198 18.66 23.47 -12.39
C TYR A 198 17.33 24.14 -12.04
N PHE A 199 17.34 25.15 -11.17
CA PHE A 199 16.15 25.78 -10.63
C PHE A 199 16.21 27.30 -10.76
N THR A 200 15.08 27.88 -11.14
CA THR A 200 14.87 29.32 -11.06
C THR A 200 14.71 29.76 -9.61
N VAL A 201 15.01 31.05 -9.32
CA VAL A 201 14.75 31.65 -8.00
C VAL A 201 13.28 31.44 -7.59
N THR A 202 12.35 31.58 -8.53
CA THR A 202 10.92 31.31 -8.30
C THR A 202 10.67 29.88 -7.82
N GLN A 203 11.26 28.87 -8.46
CA GLN A 203 11.09 27.47 -8.05
C GLN A 203 11.71 27.20 -6.67
N CYS A 204 12.89 27.76 -6.39
CA CYS A 204 13.52 27.62 -5.08
C CYS A 204 12.64 28.20 -3.98
N LEU A 205 12.21 29.46 -4.11
CA LEU A 205 11.37 30.14 -3.10
C LEU A 205 10.01 29.47 -2.94
N TYR A 206 9.39 29.08 -4.06
CA TYR A 206 8.14 28.31 -4.05
C TYR A 206 8.30 27.02 -3.25
N PHE A 207 9.34 26.24 -3.56
CA PHE A 207 9.56 24.94 -2.92
C PHE A 207 9.77 25.11 -1.42
N LYS A 208 10.63 26.04 -1.01
CA LYS A 208 10.91 26.36 0.39
C LYS A 208 9.64 26.69 1.17
N ALA A 209 8.87 27.66 0.68
CA ALA A 209 7.62 28.07 1.32
C ALA A 209 6.60 26.93 1.38
N PHE A 210 6.47 26.15 0.30
CA PHE A 210 5.54 25.03 0.25
C PHE A 210 5.90 23.96 1.29
N VAL A 211 7.14 23.50 1.31
CA VAL A 211 7.54 22.39 2.19
C VAL A 211 7.55 22.77 3.66
N THR A 212 7.95 23.99 4.02
CA THR A 212 7.89 24.43 5.42
C THR A 212 6.46 24.63 5.90
N THR A 213 5.56 25.07 5.00
CA THR A 213 4.12 25.16 5.30
C THR A 213 3.53 23.77 5.49
N ALA A 214 3.82 22.84 4.57
CA ALA A 214 3.34 21.46 4.65
C ALA A 214 3.87 20.74 5.91
N PHE A 215 5.15 20.93 6.24
CA PHE A 215 5.79 20.37 7.42
C PHE A 215 5.18 20.93 8.71
N THR A 216 5.10 22.26 8.82
CA THR A 216 4.64 22.93 10.05
C THR A 216 3.15 22.69 10.30
N LEU A 217 2.34 22.76 9.25
CA LEU A 217 0.92 22.44 9.33
C LEU A 217 0.65 20.95 9.26
N CYS A 218 1.69 20.10 9.14
CA CYS A 218 1.60 18.64 8.99
C CYS A 218 0.55 18.19 7.95
N THR A 219 0.40 18.94 6.86
CA THR A 219 -0.62 18.70 5.82
C THR A 219 -0.14 17.71 4.77
N GLN A 220 -1.09 17.10 4.07
CA GLN A 220 -0.79 16.47 2.78
C GLN A 220 -0.66 17.54 1.70
N ASN A 221 0.08 17.25 0.63
CA ASN A 221 0.25 18.21 -0.46
C ASN A 221 -1.10 18.66 -1.06
N ASP A 222 -2.06 17.75 -1.24
CA ASP A 222 -3.41 18.06 -1.74
C ASP A 222 -4.17 19.09 -0.90
N GLU A 223 -3.92 19.11 0.41
CA GLU A 223 -4.55 20.07 1.32
C GLU A 223 -3.94 21.47 1.13
N LEU A 224 -2.71 21.54 0.61
CA LEU A 224 -1.96 22.78 0.44
C LEU A 224 -2.06 23.37 -0.98
N ILE A 225 -2.17 22.53 -2.02
CA ILE A 225 -2.21 22.98 -3.42
C ILE A 225 -3.39 23.93 -3.73
N SER A 226 -4.49 23.80 -2.99
CA SER A 226 -5.69 24.62 -3.17
C SER A 226 -5.79 25.81 -2.20
N LEU A 227 -4.77 26.01 -1.36
CA LEU A 227 -4.78 27.05 -0.33
C LEU A 227 -4.76 28.45 -0.97
N GLN A 228 -5.76 29.27 -0.65
CA GLN A 228 -5.86 30.65 -1.12
C GLN A 228 -5.48 31.63 -0.01
N VAL A 229 -5.11 32.85 -0.39
CA VAL A 229 -4.70 33.89 0.56
C VAL A 229 -5.83 34.27 1.52
N LYS A 230 -7.10 34.21 1.09
CA LYS A 230 -8.26 34.45 1.98
C LYS A 230 -8.33 33.48 3.16
N ASP A 231 -7.72 32.30 3.03
CA ASP A 231 -7.69 31.28 4.06
C ASP A 231 -6.57 31.54 5.09
N ILE A 232 -5.79 32.62 4.91
CA ILE A 232 -4.61 32.94 5.69
C ILE A 232 -4.69 34.39 6.17
N LYS A 233 -4.45 34.61 7.47
CA LYS A 233 -4.12 35.94 7.96
C LYS A 233 -2.61 36.04 8.10
N LEU A 234 -2.00 36.72 7.15
CA LEU A 234 -0.56 36.93 7.07
C LEU A 234 -0.12 38.03 8.06
N ASP A 235 1.15 37.98 8.47
CA ASP A 235 1.85 39.03 9.25
C ASP A 235 1.12 39.53 10.51
N GLN A 236 0.52 38.62 11.26
CA GLN A 236 -0.18 38.95 12.51
C GLN A 236 0.83 39.08 13.68
N ARG A 237 0.45 39.83 14.72
CA ARG A 237 1.24 39.93 15.97
C ARG A 237 0.46 39.42 17.16
N SER A 238 1.12 38.61 18.00
CA SER A 238 0.54 38.15 19.26
C SER A 238 0.46 39.32 20.25
N ARG A 239 -0.22 39.11 21.39
CA ARG A 239 -0.20 40.07 22.51
C ARG A 239 1.21 40.33 23.05
N THR A 240 2.11 39.37 22.89
CA THR A 240 3.52 39.46 23.29
C THR A 240 4.43 39.98 22.17
N GLY A 241 3.86 40.45 21.06
CA GLY A 241 4.60 41.02 19.93
C GLY A 241 5.20 40.01 18.96
N ILE A 242 5.04 38.71 19.21
CA ILE A 242 5.61 37.63 18.38
C ILE A 242 4.86 37.58 17.04
N PRO A 243 5.57 37.65 15.90
CA PRO A 243 4.95 37.57 14.58
C PRO A 243 4.47 36.14 14.27
N TYR A 244 3.32 36.02 13.60
CA TYR A 244 2.75 34.74 13.19
C TYR A 244 1.84 34.85 11.97
N HIS A 245 1.56 33.72 11.34
CA HIS A 245 0.48 33.55 10.36
C HIS A 245 -0.65 32.72 10.96
N GLU A 246 -1.91 33.05 10.67
CA GLU A 246 -3.07 32.23 11.01
C GLU A 246 -3.59 31.53 9.75
N PHE A 247 -3.39 30.21 9.64
CA PHE A 247 -3.91 29.39 8.55
C PHE A 247 -5.26 28.78 8.93
N SER A 248 -6.23 28.82 8.01
CA SER A 248 -7.54 28.20 8.15
C SER A 248 -7.67 27.04 7.16
N LEU A 249 -7.77 25.82 7.66
CA LEU A 249 -7.89 24.61 6.82
C LEU A 249 -9.28 24.00 7.00
N ILE A 250 -10.03 23.85 5.90
CA ILE A 250 -11.41 23.33 5.89
C ILE A 250 -11.43 21.82 5.63
N PHE A 251 -10.59 21.34 4.70
CA PHE A 251 -10.57 19.95 4.28
C PHE A 251 -9.43 19.19 4.94
N ARG A 252 -9.78 18.33 5.89
CA ARG A 252 -8.88 17.27 6.37
C ARG A 252 -9.52 15.93 6.14
N LYS A 253 -8.78 14.99 5.58
CA LYS A 253 -9.21 13.60 5.37
C LYS A 253 -9.75 12.92 6.65
N THR A 254 -9.40 13.45 7.82
CA THR A 254 -9.80 12.95 9.15
C THR A 254 -10.95 13.74 9.78
N ASN A 255 -11.43 14.81 9.16
CA ASN A 255 -12.57 15.58 9.64
C ASN A 255 -13.85 14.86 9.22
N LYS A 256 -14.66 14.44 10.20
CA LYS A 256 -15.98 13.86 9.93
C LYS A 256 -16.96 14.90 9.37
N ASP A 257 -16.69 16.18 9.65
CA ASP A 257 -17.46 17.31 9.16
C ASP A 257 -16.62 18.06 8.10
N PRO A 258 -17.04 18.05 6.83
CA PRO A 258 -16.34 18.72 5.75
C PRO A 258 -16.40 20.26 5.83
N THR A 259 -17.20 20.84 6.73
CA THR A 259 -17.34 22.29 6.90
C THR A 259 -16.50 22.84 8.06
N LYS A 260 -15.98 21.96 8.92
CA LYS A 260 -15.29 22.38 10.13
C LYS A 260 -13.90 22.92 9.83
N VAL A 261 -13.75 24.24 9.96
CA VAL A 261 -12.48 24.94 9.81
C VAL A 261 -11.59 24.73 11.03
N GLN A 262 -10.34 24.31 10.81
CA GLN A 262 -9.31 24.27 11.83
C GLN A 262 -8.31 25.41 11.62
N LYS A 263 -8.06 26.19 12.68
CA LYS A 263 -7.14 27.32 12.66
C LYS A 263 -5.79 26.95 13.27
N TYR A 264 -4.72 27.40 12.63
CA TYR A 264 -3.34 27.16 13.04
C TYR A 264 -2.59 28.48 13.12
N LYS A 265 -2.02 28.77 14.29
CA LYS A 265 -1.14 29.94 14.47
C LYS A 265 0.31 29.48 14.36
N VAL A 266 0.98 29.91 13.31
CA VAL A 266 2.35 29.54 12.99
C VAL A 266 3.25 30.74 13.25
N GLN A 267 4.04 30.66 14.31
CA GLN A 267 4.99 31.70 14.71
C GLN A 267 6.28 31.59 13.91
N ALA A 268 7.05 32.68 13.86
CA ALA A 268 8.41 32.66 13.36
C ALA A 268 9.30 31.75 14.22
N ASP A 269 10.20 31.01 13.56
CA ASP A 269 11.12 30.05 14.18
C ASP A 269 12.55 30.35 13.71
N LEU A 270 13.12 31.41 14.28
CA LEU A 270 14.47 31.88 13.94
C LEU A 270 15.56 30.87 14.34
N THR A 271 15.24 29.95 15.24
CA THR A 271 16.15 28.88 15.69
C THR A 271 16.27 27.74 14.69
N HIS A 272 15.21 27.48 13.92
CA HIS A 272 15.17 26.42 12.93
C HIS A 272 14.75 26.96 11.55
N PRO A 273 15.62 27.75 10.88
CA PRO A 273 15.30 28.38 9.60
C PRO A 273 14.94 27.37 8.50
N GLU A 274 15.39 26.12 8.60
CA GLU A 274 15.05 25.05 7.67
C GLU A 274 13.58 24.61 7.72
N ILE A 275 12.88 24.92 8.81
CA ILE A 275 11.45 24.64 9.00
C ILE A 275 10.62 25.91 9.31
N ASP A 276 11.22 27.10 9.24
CA ASP A 276 10.53 28.37 9.52
C ASP A 276 9.53 28.73 8.42
N CYS A 277 8.30 28.25 8.60
CA CYS A 277 7.19 28.54 7.72
C CYS A 277 6.89 30.04 7.59
N TYR A 278 7.04 30.83 8.66
CA TYR A 278 6.72 32.25 8.62
C TYR A 278 7.71 32.99 7.70
N MET A 279 9.00 32.76 7.90
CA MET A 279 10.05 33.38 7.09
C MET A 279 9.90 33.02 5.61
N HIS A 280 9.82 31.73 5.28
CA HIS A 280 9.75 31.29 3.88
C HIS A 280 8.47 31.74 3.18
N THR A 281 7.32 31.74 3.88
CA THR A 281 6.05 32.23 3.30
C THR A 281 6.12 33.71 2.98
N ASN A 282 6.74 34.52 3.84
CA ASN A 282 6.87 35.96 3.60
C ASN A 282 7.86 36.30 2.48
N THR A 283 8.98 35.58 2.40
CA THR A 283 9.92 35.72 1.28
C THR A 283 9.24 35.35 -0.04
N TRP A 284 8.48 34.24 -0.04
CA TRP A 284 7.72 33.81 -1.20
C TRP A 284 6.63 34.81 -1.62
N LYS A 285 5.84 35.30 -0.65
CA LYS A 285 4.83 36.34 -0.86
C LYS A 285 5.44 37.57 -1.52
N SER A 286 6.52 38.09 -0.96
CA SER A 286 7.19 39.30 -1.48
C SER A 286 7.67 39.10 -2.93
N HIS A 287 8.20 37.90 -3.23
CA HIS A 287 8.59 37.52 -4.58
C HIS A 287 7.38 37.47 -5.53
N MET A 288 6.26 36.87 -5.11
CA MET A 288 5.04 36.84 -5.92
C MET A 288 4.47 38.24 -6.18
N GLU A 289 4.43 39.11 -5.17
CA GLU A 289 3.95 40.49 -5.30
C GLU A 289 4.84 41.29 -6.28
N GLY A 290 6.15 41.06 -6.24
CA GLY A 290 7.09 41.61 -7.21
C GLY A 290 6.83 41.14 -8.65
N LEU A 291 6.53 39.84 -8.84
CA LEU A 291 6.17 39.29 -10.16
C LEU A 291 4.81 39.77 -10.67
N LEU A 292 3.84 39.96 -9.77
CA LEU A 292 2.49 40.43 -10.10
C LEU A 292 2.43 41.94 -10.35
N GLY A 293 3.36 42.71 -9.79
CA GLY A 293 3.29 44.17 -9.77
C GLY A 293 2.14 44.72 -8.92
N ARG A 294 1.54 43.88 -8.07
CA ARG A 294 0.44 44.22 -7.15
C ARG A 294 0.50 43.37 -5.89
N PRO A 295 -0.12 43.82 -4.78
CA PRO A 295 -0.34 42.97 -3.62
C PRO A 295 -1.14 41.71 -3.98
N ILE A 296 -0.88 40.62 -3.26
CA ILE A 296 -1.67 39.40 -3.38
C ILE A 296 -3.07 39.61 -2.79
N LEU A 297 -4.09 39.14 -3.50
CA LEU A 297 -5.49 39.27 -3.13
C LEU A 297 -6.01 37.97 -2.54
N GLY A 298 -7.11 38.03 -1.79
CA GLY A 298 -7.68 36.85 -1.11
C GLY A 298 -8.04 35.69 -2.04
N SER A 299 -8.40 35.96 -3.30
CA SER A 299 -8.71 34.94 -4.30
C SER A 299 -7.47 34.28 -4.93
N ASP A 300 -6.29 34.87 -4.77
CA ASP A 300 -5.06 34.31 -5.32
C ASP A 300 -4.68 33.04 -4.56
N TYR A 301 -4.18 32.03 -5.28
CA TYR A 301 -3.57 30.86 -4.66
C TYR A 301 -2.25 31.25 -4.01
N LEU A 302 -1.98 30.76 -2.79
CA LEU A 302 -0.67 30.94 -2.17
C LEU A 302 0.41 30.21 -2.96
N PHE A 303 0.06 29.05 -3.53
CA PHE A 303 0.94 28.22 -4.34
C PHE A 303 0.35 28.02 -5.75
N PRO A 304 0.49 29.02 -6.64
CA PRO A 304 0.00 28.93 -8.01
C PRO A 304 0.76 27.88 -8.82
N ALA A 305 0.15 27.38 -9.90
CA ALA A 305 0.80 26.41 -10.79
C ALA A 305 2.08 26.98 -11.42
N ILE A 306 3.07 26.11 -11.61
CA ILE A 306 4.32 26.44 -12.28
C ILE A 306 4.26 25.86 -13.70
N ALA A 307 4.38 26.71 -14.72
CA ALA A 307 4.49 26.27 -16.11
C ALA A 307 5.84 25.57 -16.36
N SER A 308 5.95 24.80 -17.44
CA SER A 308 7.20 24.15 -17.84
C SER A 308 8.37 25.14 -18.04
N THR A 309 8.05 26.40 -18.34
CA THR A 309 9.03 27.49 -18.47
C THR A 309 9.53 28.04 -17.12
N GLY A 310 9.05 27.50 -15.98
CA GLY A 310 9.34 28.02 -14.63
C GLY A 310 8.55 29.28 -14.25
N LYS A 311 7.65 29.76 -15.12
CA LYS A 311 6.78 30.92 -14.84
C LYS A 311 5.55 30.50 -14.05
N LEU A 312 5.06 31.39 -13.19
CA LEU A 312 3.83 31.15 -12.43
C LEU A 312 2.61 31.40 -13.31
N LYS A 313 1.61 30.52 -13.15
CA LYS A 313 0.28 30.68 -13.71
C LYS A 313 -0.66 31.15 -12.61
N PHE A 314 -0.76 32.47 -12.47
CA PHE A 314 -1.67 33.06 -11.49
C PHE A 314 -3.12 32.71 -11.84
N GLY A 315 -3.90 32.34 -10.83
CA GLY A 315 -5.29 31.88 -10.99
C GLY A 315 -5.47 30.37 -11.18
N GLU A 316 -4.39 29.61 -11.39
CA GLU A 316 -4.41 28.14 -11.41
C GLU A 316 -3.73 27.58 -10.16
N CYS A 317 -4.33 26.59 -9.51
CA CYS A 317 -3.67 25.84 -8.45
C CYS A 317 -2.64 24.86 -9.02
N THR A 318 -1.56 24.61 -8.28
CA THR A 318 -0.60 23.57 -8.67
C THR A 318 -1.25 22.19 -8.65
N SER A 319 -0.83 21.29 -9.54
CA SER A 319 -1.29 19.90 -9.52
C SER A 319 -0.42 19.04 -8.61
N ARG A 320 -0.98 17.94 -8.07
CA ARG A 320 -0.21 16.95 -7.29
C ARG A 320 1.01 16.47 -8.06
N SER A 321 0.83 16.05 -9.32
CA SER A 321 1.90 15.50 -10.15
C SER A 321 2.99 16.52 -10.42
N ALA A 322 2.64 17.78 -10.70
CA ALA A 322 3.62 18.84 -10.91
C ALA A 322 4.49 19.06 -9.68
N PHE A 323 3.90 19.06 -8.49
CA PHE A 323 4.66 19.17 -7.26
C PHE A 323 5.51 17.92 -6.98
N GLU A 324 4.97 16.71 -7.20
CA GLU A 324 5.72 15.46 -7.04
C GLU A 324 6.98 15.43 -7.93
N THR A 325 6.86 15.84 -9.19
CA THR A 325 8.02 15.97 -10.09
C THR A 325 9.04 16.98 -9.58
N LEU A 326 8.59 18.13 -9.06
CA LEU A 326 9.49 19.12 -8.46
C LEU A 326 10.21 18.55 -7.23
N LEU A 327 9.48 17.86 -6.35
CA LEU A 327 10.03 17.20 -5.18
C LEU A 327 11.09 16.15 -5.54
N GLU A 328 10.78 15.26 -6.50
CA GLU A 328 11.71 14.24 -6.96
C GLU A 328 12.99 14.86 -7.52
N THR A 329 12.86 15.90 -8.34
CA THR A 329 14.01 16.61 -8.92
C THR A 329 14.87 17.26 -7.84
N VAL A 330 14.26 17.94 -6.86
CA VAL A 330 15.00 18.57 -5.75
C VAL A 330 15.70 17.52 -4.87
N VAL A 331 15.03 16.41 -4.58
CA VAL A 331 15.59 15.32 -3.78
C VAL A 331 16.77 14.65 -4.48
N GLU A 332 16.66 14.41 -5.80
CA GLU A 332 17.74 13.86 -6.61
C GLU A 332 18.95 14.80 -6.62
N LYS A 333 18.73 16.09 -6.93
CA LYS A 333 19.83 17.05 -7.10
C LYS A 333 20.50 17.46 -5.79
N SER A 334 19.76 17.50 -4.68
CA SER A 334 20.31 17.76 -3.34
C SER A 334 21.05 16.56 -2.76
N ASN A 335 20.86 15.37 -3.33
CA ASN A 335 21.48 14.13 -2.86
C ASN A 335 21.14 13.80 -1.38
N VAL A 336 20.03 14.33 -0.86
CA VAL A 336 19.57 14.13 0.53
C VAL A 336 19.25 12.66 0.86
N MET A 337 19.07 11.84 -0.18
CA MET A 337 18.81 10.41 -0.09
C MET A 337 20.05 9.52 -0.20
N GLN A 338 21.26 10.10 -0.28
CA GLN A 338 22.47 9.31 -0.41
C GLN A 338 22.61 8.28 0.71
N GLY A 339 22.75 7.01 0.35
CA GLY A 339 22.90 5.91 1.31
C GLY A 339 21.63 5.51 2.07
N ARG A 340 20.45 6.01 1.68
CA ARG A 340 19.16 5.69 2.33
C ARG A 340 18.26 4.85 1.43
N ASN A 341 17.68 3.81 2.00
CA ASN A 341 16.65 3.01 1.34
C ASN A 341 15.26 3.60 1.61
N GLY A 342 14.56 3.99 0.54
CA GLY A 342 13.19 4.54 0.60
C GLY A 342 13.01 5.69 -0.36
N LYS A 343 11.87 6.39 -0.26
CA LYS A 343 11.59 7.59 -1.05
C LYS A 343 10.81 8.61 -0.26
N PHE A 344 11.01 9.88 -0.58
CA PHE A 344 10.08 10.93 -0.19
C PHE A 344 8.89 10.95 -1.14
N THR A 345 7.70 11.20 -0.60
CA THR A 345 6.45 11.33 -1.38
C THR A 345 5.63 12.46 -0.79
N THR A 346 4.43 12.72 -1.33
CA THR A 346 3.48 13.73 -0.82
C THR A 346 3.14 13.62 0.67
N HIS A 347 3.43 12.49 1.33
CA HIS A 347 3.19 12.29 2.76
C HIS A 347 4.41 12.54 3.65
N CYS A 348 5.60 12.78 3.10
CA CYS A 348 6.84 12.88 3.89
C CYS A 348 6.82 14.06 4.87
N PHE A 349 6.27 15.21 4.48
CA PHE A 349 6.19 16.41 5.33
C PHE A 349 5.21 16.24 6.49
N ARG A 350 4.02 15.68 6.21
CA ARG A 350 3.04 15.35 7.26
C ARG A 350 3.63 14.40 8.30
N ARG A 351 4.29 13.32 7.85
CA ARG A 351 4.91 12.35 8.77
C ARG A 351 6.07 12.99 9.53
N GLY A 352 6.95 13.69 8.83
CA GLY A 352 8.12 14.35 9.41
C GLY A 352 7.75 15.42 10.43
N GLY A 353 6.83 16.31 10.09
CA GLY A 353 6.33 17.36 10.99
C GLY A 353 5.65 16.77 12.23
N ALA A 354 4.80 15.75 12.06
CA ALA A 354 4.15 15.09 13.18
C ALA A 354 5.14 14.38 14.10
N GLN A 355 6.14 13.69 13.54
CA GLN A 355 7.20 13.04 14.31
C GLN A 355 8.07 14.06 15.04
N TYR A 356 8.48 15.13 14.36
CA TYR A 356 9.26 16.21 14.97
C TYR A 356 8.53 16.87 16.12
N ARG A 357 7.27 17.31 15.91
CA ARG A 357 6.46 17.90 16.96
C ARG A 357 6.20 16.95 18.13
N PHE A 358 6.18 15.64 17.89
CA PHE A 358 5.98 14.66 18.96
C PHE A 358 7.26 14.37 19.76
N LEU A 359 8.39 14.21 19.08
CA LEU A 359 9.61 13.65 19.66
C LEU A 359 10.68 14.70 19.99
N TRP A 360 10.89 15.67 19.11
CA TRP A 360 12.13 16.47 19.07
C TRP A 360 11.93 17.98 19.18
N ALA A 361 10.74 18.52 18.90
CA ALA A 361 10.47 19.95 19.03
C ALA A 361 10.61 20.40 20.50
N ASP A 362 11.05 21.65 20.70
CA ASP A 362 11.13 22.26 22.04
C ASP A 362 9.76 22.23 22.75
N HIS A 363 8.72 22.57 21.98
CA HIS A 363 7.33 22.53 22.42
C HIS A 363 6.64 21.30 21.83
N LYS A 364 6.78 20.17 22.52
CA LYS A 364 6.23 18.89 22.08
C LYS A 364 4.71 18.87 22.12
N TRP A 365 4.11 18.22 21.13
CA TRP A 365 2.68 17.96 21.10
C TRP A 365 2.36 16.65 21.82
N SER A 366 1.23 16.63 22.53
CA SER A 366 0.74 15.38 23.12
C SER A 366 0.29 14.38 22.05
N LEU A 367 0.28 13.09 22.36
CA LEU A 367 -0.30 12.07 21.48
C LEU A 367 -1.73 12.41 21.06
N LYS A 368 -2.53 13.02 21.94
CA LYS A 368 -3.90 13.45 21.62
C LYS A 368 -3.92 14.53 20.54
N ALA A 369 -2.96 15.45 20.56
CA ALA A 369 -2.79 16.47 19.52
C ALA A 369 -2.28 15.86 18.21
N VAL A 370 -1.34 14.91 18.26
CA VAL A 370 -0.71 14.25 17.10
C VAL A 370 -1.60 13.14 16.48
N LYS A 371 -2.55 12.57 17.23
CA LYS A 371 -3.45 11.48 16.77
C LYS A 371 -4.28 11.85 15.53
N TRP A 372 -4.62 13.13 15.36
CA TRP A 372 -5.33 13.64 14.19
C TRP A 372 -4.49 13.66 12.90
N TRP A 373 -3.19 13.39 13.04
CA TRP A 373 -2.17 13.47 12.00
C TRP A 373 -1.58 12.11 11.64
N ALA A 374 -1.64 11.17 12.58
CA ALA A 374 -1.09 9.82 12.51
C ALA A 374 -2.03 8.75 11.90
N SER A 375 -3.17 9.13 11.30
CA SER A 375 -4.19 8.17 10.81
C SER A 375 -3.78 7.32 9.59
N ALA A 376 -2.49 7.12 9.36
CA ALA A 376 -1.92 6.27 8.32
C ALA A 376 -0.66 5.53 8.79
N PHE A 377 -0.57 5.20 10.09
CA PHE A 377 0.40 4.23 10.60
C PHE A 377 -0.14 2.81 10.47
#